data_AF-A0A9R0UX15-F1
#
_entry.id   AF-A0A9R0UX15-F1
#
_cell.length_a   1.000
_cell.length_b   1.000
_cell.length_c   1.000
_cell.angle_alpha   90.00
_cell.angle_beta   90.00
_cell.angle_gamma   90.00
#
_symmetry.space_group_name_H-M   'P 1'
#
loop_
_entity.id
_entity.type
_entity.pdbx_description
1 polymer ?
#
loop_
_entity_poly.entity_id
_entity_poly.type
_entity_poly.pdbx_seq_one_letter_code
_entity_poly.pdbx_strand_id
1 'polypeptide(L)'
;MQIHTGFGDKDLDLRKCNPLHLRAVLEDERFTKCQLVLLHASYPYSKEASYLASVYSQVYLDFGLAIPKLSVQGMVSSLKELLELAPINKVMFSSDGYAFPETYYLGSRRARDVVYRVLSAASEDGDLSIQEAIDAVEDIFRRNASDLYKLNVANGSIHQKTIADNRIASSCVEQDVLFVRIVWNDASGQHRCRVVPAGRFYEIARNKGVGLTFASMGMTSFCDGPADGTNLTGVGEIRLMPDMSTLLRLPWSTREEMVIADMQIRPGEAWEYCPRYALRKITKVLLDEFNVTMKAGFENEFYLRRKLVSEGHERWVPYDNSSYCSTSSFDGASSILQEVYSSLKVANIVVEQVRRYFTTKKMSKLVMLHIKLFTFLIICHDLLIDRFFHVYIHFLAQKIYKLHAEAGKGQFEVALKYVLCTLAADNLIYAREIIKSVARKHGLIATFLPKPDLNDIGSGSHVHLSLWKNDQNVFMGSNEYSHYGMSNVGEQFLAGVYHHLPSILAFTAPHPNRIKSCRLCYQT
;
A
#
# COMPACT_ATOMS: atom_id res chain seq x y z
N MET A 1 -24.77 0.93 17.29
CA MET A 1 -25.18 0.73 15.89
C MET A 1 -25.56 2.09 15.32
N GLN A 2 -25.11 2.41 14.10
CA GLN A 2 -25.46 3.65 13.42
C GLN A 2 -26.49 3.32 12.34
N ILE A 3 -27.52 4.15 12.20
CA ILE A 3 -28.61 3.95 11.24
C ILE A 3 -28.73 5.21 10.40
N HIS A 4 -28.72 5.03 9.08
CA HIS A 4 -29.05 6.08 8.13
C HIS A 4 -30.54 6.37 8.20
N THR A 5 -30.91 7.57 8.64
CA THR A 5 -32.28 8.08 8.65
C THR A 5 -32.34 9.41 7.88
N GLY A 6 -33.48 9.71 7.29
CA GLY A 6 -33.61 10.85 6.38
C GLY A 6 -32.89 10.65 5.04
N PHE A 7 -32.36 11.73 4.48
CA PHE A 7 -31.78 11.80 3.14
C PHE A 7 -30.35 11.22 3.06
N GLY A 8 -29.99 10.67 1.89
CA GLY A 8 -28.73 9.94 1.69
C GLY A 8 -28.41 9.70 0.23
N ASP A 9 -27.82 8.55 -0.06
CA ASP A 9 -27.41 8.14 -1.40
C ASP A 9 -28.60 7.75 -2.30
N LYS A 10 -28.30 7.47 -3.58
CA LYS A 10 -29.29 7.28 -4.66
C LYS A 10 -30.28 6.14 -4.42
N ASP A 11 -29.89 5.13 -3.66
CA ASP A 11 -30.68 3.94 -3.34
C ASP A 11 -31.67 4.15 -2.19
N LEU A 12 -31.62 5.31 -1.52
CA LEU A 12 -32.48 5.63 -0.39
C LEU A 12 -33.89 6.09 -0.81
N ASP A 13 -34.92 5.45 -0.25
CA ASP A 13 -36.33 5.85 -0.41
C ASP A 13 -36.78 6.72 0.77
N LEU A 14 -36.80 8.05 0.59
CA LEU A 14 -37.06 9.01 1.66
C LEU A 14 -38.40 8.79 2.39
N ARG A 15 -39.38 8.14 1.73
CA ARG A 15 -40.68 7.81 2.31
C ARG A 15 -40.59 6.75 3.42
N LYS A 16 -39.55 5.93 3.41
CA LYS A 16 -39.32 4.83 4.35
C LYS A 16 -38.25 5.14 5.39
N CYS A 17 -37.65 6.33 5.32
CA CYS A 17 -36.50 6.71 6.14
C CYS A 17 -36.87 7.64 7.30
N ASN A 18 -38.17 7.77 7.62
CA ASN A 18 -38.60 8.46 8.83
C ASN A 18 -38.14 7.66 10.07
N PRO A 19 -37.41 8.27 11.01
CA PRO A 19 -36.85 7.56 12.15
C PRO A 19 -37.91 6.96 13.10
N LEU A 20 -39.16 7.44 13.06
CA LEU A 20 -40.27 6.88 13.85
C LEU A 20 -40.57 5.42 13.51
N HIS A 21 -40.21 4.94 12.32
CA HIS A 21 -40.35 3.52 11.97
C HIS A 21 -39.49 2.60 12.84
N LEU A 22 -38.48 3.14 13.53
CA LEU A 22 -37.63 2.38 14.45
C LEU A 22 -38.32 2.08 15.79
N ARG A 23 -39.51 2.63 16.08
CA ARG A 23 -40.19 2.47 17.37
C ARG A 23 -40.33 1.02 17.81
N ALA A 24 -40.76 0.14 16.90
CA ALA A 24 -40.89 -1.28 17.20
C ALA A 24 -39.55 -1.95 17.57
N VAL A 25 -38.44 -1.47 17.00
CA VAL A 25 -37.09 -1.94 17.34
C VAL A 25 -36.61 -1.36 18.66
N LEU A 26 -36.94 -0.10 18.95
CA LEU A 26 -36.58 0.59 20.19
C LEU A 26 -37.28 -0.01 21.42
N GLU A 27 -38.53 -0.44 21.24
CA GLU A 27 -39.37 -1.04 22.29
C GLU A 27 -39.16 -2.56 22.43
N ASP A 28 -38.44 -3.20 21.52
CA ASP A 28 -38.13 -4.64 21.60
C ASP A 28 -37.00 -4.90 22.62
N GLU A 29 -37.30 -5.76 23.61
CA GLU A 29 -36.40 -6.09 24.73
C GLU A 29 -34.99 -6.50 24.27
N ARG A 30 -34.87 -7.16 23.11
CA ARG A 30 -33.59 -7.63 22.56
C ARG A 30 -32.64 -6.49 22.22
N PHE A 31 -33.17 -5.31 21.93
CA PHE A 31 -32.39 -4.15 21.47
C PHE A 31 -32.35 -2.99 22.48
N THR A 32 -33.01 -3.10 23.63
CA THR A 32 -33.02 -2.07 24.69
C THR A 32 -31.62 -1.64 25.15
N LYS A 33 -30.63 -2.55 25.13
CA LYS A 33 -29.24 -2.24 25.50
C LYS A 33 -28.37 -1.75 24.34
N CYS A 34 -28.89 -1.79 23.10
CA CYS A 34 -28.16 -1.39 21.91
C CYS A 34 -28.20 0.13 21.78
N GLN A 35 -27.03 0.77 21.82
CA GLN A 35 -26.92 2.20 21.56
C GLN A 35 -27.09 2.47 20.06
N LEU A 36 -28.01 3.37 19.70
CA LEU A 36 -28.42 3.66 18.33
C LEU A 36 -28.11 5.12 18.00
N VAL A 37 -27.36 5.34 16.93
CA VAL A 37 -27.05 6.69 16.45
C VAL A 37 -27.79 6.93 15.14
N LEU A 38 -28.69 7.91 15.14
CA LEU A 38 -29.42 8.34 13.95
C LEU A 38 -28.58 9.37 13.20
N LEU A 39 -28.15 9.00 12.00
CA LEU A 39 -27.24 9.81 11.21
C LEU A 39 -27.96 10.93 10.44
N HIS A 40 -27.20 11.89 9.97
CA HIS A 40 -27.61 12.88 8.97
C HIS A 40 -28.70 13.87 9.39
N ALA A 41 -28.74 14.18 10.68
CA ALA A 41 -29.78 14.94 11.34
C ALA A 41 -31.17 14.33 11.11
N SER A 42 -31.25 13.10 10.60
CA SER A 42 -32.45 12.52 10.01
C SER A 42 -33.16 13.42 8.99
N TYR A 43 -32.48 14.38 8.37
CA TYR A 43 -33.13 15.42 7.55
C TYR A 43 -33.96 14.81 6.41
N PRO A 44 -35.23 15.23 6.19
CA PRO A 44 -35.91 16.38 6.78
C PRO A 44 -36.69 16.09 8.08
N TYR A 45 -36.51 14.91 8.70
CA TYR A 45 -37.22 14.45 9.90
C TYR A 45 -36.45 14.76 11.21
N SER A 46 -35.79 15.92 11.29
CA SER A 46 -34.93 16.27 12.43
C SER A 46 -35.74 16.36 13.74
N LYS A 47 -36.99 16.81 13.68
CA LYS A 47 -37.90 16.93 14.83
C LYS A 47 -38.27 15.56 15.39
N GLU A 48 -38.59 14.61 14.52
CA GLU A 48 -38.90 13.24 14.91
C GLU A 48 -37.70 12.55 15.56
N ALA A 49 -36.49 12.76 15.01
CA ALA A 49 -35.26 12.25 15.60
C ALA A 49 -35.00 12.89 16.97
N SER A 50 -35.20 14.20 17.10
CA SER A 50 -35.09 14.94 18.36
C SER A 50 -36.01 14.36 19.44
N TYR A 51 -37.27 14.11 19.08
CA TYR A 51 -38.24 13.44 19.96
C TYR A 51 -37.81 12.04 20.38
N LEU A 52 -37.29 11.21 19.46
CA LEU A 52 -36.83 9.87 19.84
C LEU A 52 -35.63 9.91 20.79
N ALA A 53 -34.70 10.84 20.61
CA ALA A 53 -33.55 10.99 21.51
C ALA A 53 -33.94 11.47 22.91
N SER A 54 -35.03 12.27 23.03
CA SER A 54 -35.54 12.73 24.31
C SER A 54 -36.26 11.62 25.09
N VAL A 55 -36.98 10.74 24.39
CA VAL A 55 -37.76 9.66 25.01
C VAL A 55 -36.94 8.40 25.27
N TYR A 56 -36.06 8.00 24.34
CA TYR A 56 -35.34 6.73 24.43
C TYR A 56 -33.89 6.95 24.90
N SER A 57 -33.54 6.31 26.02
CA SER A 57 -32.20 6.41 26.60
C SER A 57 -31.09 5.94 25.65
N GLN A 58 -31.39 4.95 24.80
CA GLN A 58 -30.43 4.34 23.88
C GLN A 58 -30.28 5.07 22.52
N VAL A 59 -30.99 6.17 22.28
CA VAL A 59 -30.97 6.91 20.99
C VAL A 59 -30.09 8.15 21.09
N TYR A 60 -29.18 8.28 20.14
CA TYR A 60 -28.22 9.38 19.96
C TYR A 60 -28.37 9.94 18.55
N LEU A 61 -27.97 11.19 18.34
CA LEU A 61 -28.13 11.92 17.09
C LEU A 61 -26.79 12.35 16.55
N ASP A 62 -26.63 12.28 15.23
CA ASP A 62 -25.50 12.84 14.51
C ASP A 62 -26.02 13.71 13.36
N PHE A 63 -25.47 14.92 13.20
CA PHE A 63 -25.88 15.86 12.15
C PHE A 63 -24.88 16.00 11.00
N GLY A 64 -23.93 15.07 10.87
CA GLY A 64 -23.02 14.99 9.72
C GLY A 64 -23.77 14.84 8.41
N LEU A 65 -23.16 15.16 7.27
CA LEU A 65 -23.79 15.21 5.94
C LEU A 65 -24.75 16.37 5.73
N ALA A 66 -25.71 16.60 6.64
CA ALA A 66 -26.57 17.79 6.63
C ALA A 66 -25.71 19.06 6.57
N ILE A 67 -24.57 19.01 7.27
CA ILE A 67 -23.47 19.96 7.13
C ILE A 67 -22.32 19.28 6.36
N PRO A 68 -21.88 19.77 5.18
CA PRO A 68 -22.22 21.05 4.57
C PRO A 68 -23.26 20.98 3.42
N LYS A 69 -24.01 19.89 3.25
CA LYS A 69 -24.88 19.71 2.05
C LYS A 69 -26.08 20.66 1.99
N LEU A 70 -26.65 21.05 3.13
CA LEU A 70 -27.78 21.97 3.14
C LEU A 70 -27.33 23.42 2.92
N SER A 71 -28.28 24.28 2.54
CA SER A 71 -28.05 25.73 2.56
C SER A 71 -27.69 26.18 3.97
N VAL A 72 -27.04 27.34 4.13
CA VAL A 72 -26.69 27.86 5.47
C VAL A 72 -27.90 27.93 6.39
N GLN A 73 -29.06 28.34 5.87
CA GLN A 73 -30.30 28.37 6.63
C GLN A 73 -30.82 26.96 6.94
N GLY A 74 -30.72 26.02 5.99
CA GLY A 74 -31.08 24.62 6.21
C GLY A 74 -30.23 23.98 7.30
N MET A 75 -28.91 24.16 7.27
CA MET A 75 -27.99 23.68 8.30
C MET A 75 -28.34 24.22 9.69
N VAL A 76 -28.60 25.53 9.80
CA VAL A 76 -29.01 26.15 11.06
C VAL A 76 -30.37 25.62 11.53
N SER A 77 -31.36 25.54 10.63
CA SER A 77 -32.70 25.05 10.96
C SER A 77 -32.68 23.61 11.44
N SER A 78 -31.96 22.71 10.75
CA SER A 78 -31.88 21.31 11.13
C SER A 78 -31.21 21.12 12.49
N LEU A 79 -30.13 21.86 12.78
CA LEU A 79 -29.50 21.78 14.10
C LEU A 79 -30.40 22.34 15.21
N LYS A 80 -31.13 23.45 14.96
CA LYS A 80 -32.14 23.97 15.89
C LYS A 80 -33.20 22.91 16.19
N GLU A 81 -33.79 22.32 15.15
CA GLU A 81 -34.80 21.26 15.30
C GLU A 81 -34.30 20.04 16.07
N LEU A 82 -33.01 19.68 15.92
CA LEU A 82 -32.42 18.61 16.73
C LEU A 82 -32.32 19.00 18.19
N LEU A 83 -31.84 20.21 18.50
CA LEU A 83 -31.62 20.66 19.87
C LEU A 83 -32.92 21.09 20.60
N GLU A 84 -34.04 21.19 19.90
CA GLU A 84 -35.33 21.57 20.48
C GLU A 84 -35.80 20.63 21.60
N LEU A 85 -35.62 19.31 21.42
CA LEU A 85 -36.00 18.30 22.41
C LEU A 85 -34.84 17.38 22.81
N ALA A 86 -33.84 17.20 21.96
CA ALA A 86 -32.79 16.23 22.21
C ALA A 86 -31.86 16.74 23.33
N PRO A 87 -31.54 15.90 24.33
CA PRO A 87 -30.50 16.21 25.29
C PRO A 87 -29.17 16.49 24.57
N ILE A 88 -28.52 17.60 24.90
CA ILE A 88 -27.25 18.01 24.29
C ILE A 88 -26.20 16.90 24.40
N ASN A 89 -26.19 16.16 25.50
CA ASN A 89 -25.27 15.03 25.73
C ASN A 89 -25.51 13.79 24.84
N LYS A 90 -26.52 13.84 23.97
CA LYS A 90 -26.84 12.81 22.97
C LYS A 90 -26.66 13.27 21.53
N VAL A 91 -26.31 14.54 21.32
CA VAL A 91 -26.11 15.11 19.97
C VAL A 91 -24.63 15.18 19.67
N MET A 92 -24.22 14.65 18.52
CA MET A 92 -22.83 14.55 18.10
C MET A 92 -22.63 15.10 16.70
N PHE A 93 -21.37 15.37 16.37
CA PHE A 93 -20.96 15.75 15.03
C PHE A 93 -20.00 14.73 14.42
N SER A 94 -20.29 14.36 13.17
CA SER A 94 -19.36 13.76 12.23
C SER A 94 -19.28 14.65 11.00
N SER A 95 -18.11 14.73 10.34
CA SER A 95 -18.03 15.54 9.11
C SER A 95 -18.73 14.91 7.92
N ASP A 96 -19.09 13.62 8.04
CA ASP A 96 -19.52 12.72 6.96
C ASP A 96 -18.72 12.93 5.65
N GLY A 97 -17.41 13.11 5.82
CA GLY A 97 -16.50 13.38 4.71
C GLY A 97 -16.27 12.08 3.96
N TYR A 98 -16.44 12.12 2.64
CA TYR A 98 -16.20 10.98 1.76
C TYR A 98 -15.56 11.44 0.45
N ALA A 99 -14.72 10.59 -0.13
CA ALA A 99 -13.97 10.75 -1.38
C ALA A 99 -12.95 11.91 -1.45
N PHE A 100 -13.26 13.11 -0.94
CA PHE A 100 -12.45 14.32 -1.12
C PHE A 100 -12.05 14.96 0.22
N PRO A 101 -10.77 15.24 0.49
CA PRO A 101 -10.30 15.91 1.72
C PRO A 101 -11.05 17.21 2.06
N GLU A 102 -11.49 17.94 1.05
CA GLU A 102 -12.23 19.20 1.15
C GLU A 102 -13.57 19.02 1.87
N THR A 103 -14.22 17.86 1.74
CA THR A 103 -15.49 17.58 2.41
C THR A 103 -15.32 17.50 3.92
N TYR A 104 -14.25 16.85 4.39
CA TYR A 104 -13.88 16.79 5.81
C TYR A 104 -13.59 18.18 6.38
N TYR A 105 -12.79 18.97 5.66
CA TYR A 105 -12.45 20.33 6.07
C TYR A 105 -13.67 21.26 6.08
N LEU A 106 -14.45 21.25 5.01
CA LEU A 106 -15.62 22.12 4.85
C LEU A 106 -16.72 21.75 5.85
N GLY A 107 -17.00 20.45 6.03
CA GLY A 107 -17.96 19.97 7.03
C GLY A 107 -17.56 20.41 8.43
N SER A 108 -16.31 20.17 8.84
CA SER A 108 -15.81 20.56 10.16
C SER A 108 -15.81 22.07 10.39
N ARG A 109 -15.44 22.87 9.37
CA ARG A 109 -15.45 24.33 9.46
C ARG A 109 -16.88 24.86 9.57
N ARG A 110 -17.79 24.41 8.69
CA ARG A 110 -19.19 24.84 8.69
C ARG A 110 -19.93 24.40 9.94
N ALA A 111 -19.63 23.22 10.48
CA ALA A 111 -20.25 22.75 11.71
C ALA A 111 -19.93 23.67 12.89
N ARG A 112 -18.67 24.11 13.04
CA ARG A 112 -18.31 25.10 14.06
C ARG A 112 -19.07 26.41 13.89
N ASP A 113 -19.18 26.92 12.67
CA ASP A 113 -19.94 28.16 12.39
C ASP A 113 -21.42 28.01 12.72
N VAL A 114 -22.03 26.87 12.37
CA VAL A 114 -23.46 26.60 12.58
C VAL A 114 -23.77 26.37 14.05
N VAL A 115 -22.98 25.55 14.75
CA VAL A 115 -23.11 25.32 16.20
C VAL A 115 -22.95 26.64 16.96
N TYR A 116 -21.96 27.48 16.60
CA TYR A 116 -21.81 28.81 17.19
C TYR A 116 -23.08 29.65 17.02
N ARG A 117 -23.65 29.73 15.81
CA ARG A 117 -24.88 30.51 15.57
C ARG A 117 -26.07 30.01 16.36
N VAL A 118 -26.24 28.69 16.45
CA VAL A 118 -27.38 28.09 17.15
C VAL A 118 -27.25 28.28 18.66
N LEU A 119 -26.09 27.99 19.24
CA LEU A 119 -25.87 28.12 20.68
C LEU A 119 -25.73 29.58 21.14
N SER A 120 -25.20 30.48 20.30
CA SER A 120 -25.19 31.93 20.58
C SER A 120 -26.62 32.47 20.64
N ALA A 121 -27.46 32.10 19.67
CA ALA A 121 -28.87 32.49 19.68
C ALA A 121 -29.60 31.93 20.91
N ALA A 122 -29.42 30.65 21.23
CA ALA A 122 -29.99 30.06 22.45
C ALA A 122 -29.52 30.78 23.73
N SER A 123 -28.27 31.28 23.75
CA SER A 123 -27.77 32.05 24.89
C SER A 123 -28.33 33.47 24.96
N GLU A 124 -28.51 34.11 23.80
CA GLU A 124 -29.16 35.43 23.69
C GLU A 124 -30.65 35.37 24.07
N ASP A 125 -31.34 34.29 23.71
CA ASP A 125 -32.75 34.03 24.03
C ASP A 125 -32.94 33.61 25.50
N GLY A 126 -31.87 33.24 26.20
CA GLY A 126 -31.87 32.86 27.61
C GLY A 126 -32.12 31.38 27.89
N ASP A 127 -32.11 30.53 26.85
CA ASP A 127 -32.26 29.08 26.97
C ASP A 127 -31.01 28.42 27.59
N LEU A 128 -29.83 29.01 27.37
CA LEU A 128 -28.55 28.55 27.91
C LEU A 128 -27.73 29.72 28.45
N SER A 129 -27.06 29.53 29.58
CA SER A 129 -25.97 30.42 29.97
C SER A 129 -24.78 30.28 29.01
N ILE A 130 -23.91 31.30 28.98
CA ILE A 130 -22.68 31.27 28.15
C ILE A 130 -21.81 30.05 28.50
N GLN A 131 -21.74 29.69 29.80
CA GLN A 131 -20.96 28.54 30.24
C GLN A 131 -21.57 27.23 29.74
N GLU A 132 -22.89 27.07 29.84
CA GLU A 132 -23.60 25.90 29.32
C GLU A 132 -23.47 25.80 27.79
N ALA A 133 -23.48 26.92 27.07
CA ALA A 133 -23.22 26.95 25.63
C ALA A 133 -21.79 26.49 25.29
N ILE A 134 -20.78 26.91 26.07
CA ILE A 134 -19.40 26.45 25.90
C ILE A 134 -19.29 24.94 26.19
N ASP A 135 -19.93 24.47 27.25
CA ASP A 135 -19.93 23.06 27.62
C ASP A 135 -20.63 22.21 26.56
N ALA A 136 -21.74 22.72 25.99
CA ALA A 136 -22.46 22.09 24.88
C ALA A 136 -21.60 21.95 23.62
N VAL A 137 -20.77 22.94 23.30
CA VAL A 137 -19.81 22.84 22.19
C VAL A 137 -18.85 21.66 22.42
N GLU A 138 -18.31 21.54 23.64
CA GLU A 138 -17.39 20.46 23.97
C GLU A 138 -18.07 19.09 23.99
N ASP A 139 -19.31 19.02 24.45
CA ASP A 139 -20.12 17.80 24.43
C ASP A 139 -20.35 17.34 22.98
N ILE A 140 -20.87 18.23 22.12
CA ILE A 140 -21.22 17.93 20.72
C ILE A 140 -19.99 17.49 19.92
N PHE A 141 -18.84 18.17 20.08
CA PHE A 141 -17.65 17.89 19.28
C PHE A 141 -16.71 16.84 19.89
N ARG A 142 -16.85 16.49 21.18
CA ARG A 142 -15.87 15.63 21.86
C ARG A 142 -16.47 14.67 22.89
N ARG A 143 -17.07 15.16 23.98
CA ARG A 143 -17.37 14.31 25.16
C ARG A 143 -18.40 13.23 24.82
N ASN A 144 -19.47 13.58 24.12
CA ASN A 144 -20.55 12.64 23.76
C ASN A 144 -20.03 11.45 22.95
N ALA A 145 -19.21 11.71 21.93
CA ALA A 145 -18.60 10.66 21.12
C ALA A 145 -17.59 9.84 21.94
N SER A 146 -16.80 10.49 22.81
CA SER A 146 -15.83 9.81 23.66
C SER A 146 -16.50 8.84 24.63
N ASP A 147 -17.61 9.26 25.24
CA ASP A 147 -18.36 8.47 26.21
C ASP A 147 -19.13 7.33 25.53
N LEU A 148 -19.82 7.63 24.42
CA LEU A 148 -20.61 6.64 23.68
C LEU A 148 -19.74 5.53 23.08
N TYR A 149 -18.61 5.90 22.47
CA TYR A 149 -17.71 4.96 21.78
C TYR A 149 -16.56 4.46 22.66
N LYS A 150 -16.48 4.91 23.92
CA LYS A 150 -15.41 4.58 24.88
C LYS A 150 -14.01 4.89 24.32
N LEU A 151 -13.86 6.08 23.76
CA LEU A 151 -12.59 6.54 23.19
C LEU A 151 -11.68 7.01 24.32
N ASN A 152 -10.53 6.36 24.49
CA ASN A 152 -9.46 6.82 25.39
C ASN A 152 -8.75 8.03 24.79
N VAL A 153 -9.42 9.18 24.77
CA VAL A 153 -8.77 10.45 24.48
C VAL A 153 -8.10 10.89 25.77
N ALA A 154 -6.77 10.80 25.85
CA ALA A 154 -6.02 11.37 26.95
C ALA A 154 -6.48 12.82 27.13
N ASN A 155 -7.03 13.15 28.31
CA ASN A 155 -7.54 14.48 28.63
C ASN A 155 -6.41 15.51 28.54
N GLY A 156 -6.17 16.04 27.33
CA GLY A 156 -5.36 17.21 27.11
C GLY A 156 -6.17 18.45 27.46
N SER A 157 -6.37 18.71 28.75
CA SER A 157 -6.87 20.01 29.20
C SER A 157 -5.77 21.04 28.98
N ILE A 158 -6.06 22.07 28.18
CA ILE A 158 -5.22 23.24 28.00
C ILE A 158 -5.18 24.01 29.33
N HIS A 159 -4.23 23.68 30.19
CA HIS A 159 -3.85 24.53 31.30
C HIS A 159 -2.36 24.84 31.21
N GLN A 160 -2.06 26.11 30.96
CA GLN A 160 -0.77 26.73 31.23
C GLN A 160 -0.39 26.46 32.68
N LYS A 161 0.57 25.55 32.91
CA LYS A 161 1.42 25.59 34.09
C LYS A 161 2.81 25.06 33.74
N THR A 162 3.75 25.97 33.95
CA THR A 162 5.20 25.83 33.91
C THR A 162 5.69 24.70 34.83
N ILE A 163 6.89 24.20 34.53
CA ILE A 163 7.87 23.49 35.40
C ILE A 163 8.02 21.99 35.15
N ALA A 164 9.19 21.70 34.59
CA ALA A 164 10.22 20.73 34.99
C ALA A 164 9.87 19.26 35.30
N ASP A 165 10.75 18.41 34.77
CA ASP A 165 11.30 17.20 35.37
C ASP A 165 10.38 16.42 36.32
N ASN A 166 9.79 15.34 35.81
CA ASN A 166 10.33 14.01 36.13
C ASN A 166 9.52 12.85 35.51
N ARG A 167 10.29 11.87 35.00
CA ARG A 167 10.02 10.41 34.96
C ARG A 167 9.04 9.96 33.88
N ILE A 168 9.29 8.87 33.14
CA ILE A 168 9.79 7.57 33.60
C ILE A 168 10.76 7.00 32.55
N ALA A 169 11.92 6.53 33.04
CA ALA A 169 12.82 5.70 32.26
C ALA A 169 12.13 4.38 31.91
N SER A 170 11.68 4.25 30.67
CA SER A 170 11.50 2.96 30.01
C SER A 170 12.74 2.68 29.18
N SER A 171 13.36 1.55 29.47
CA SER A 171 14.57 1.00 28.85
C SER A 171 14.73 1.26 27.34
N CYS A 172 15.80 1.97 27.01
CA CYS A 172 16.70 1.87 25.85
C CYS A 172 16.12 1.63 24.44
N VAL A 173 16.26 2.68 23.60
CA VAL A 173 16.59 2.75 22.15
C VAL A 173 15.63 3.61 21.28
N GLU A 174 14.39 3.89 21.69
CA GLU A 174 13.35 4.44 20.79
C GLU A 174 13.12 5.98 20.81
N GLN A 175 14.11 6.82 21.17
CA GLN A 175 13.86 8.27 21.28
C GLN A 175 14.02 9.09 19.97
N ASP A 176 14.57 8.52 18.89
CA ASP A 176 14.86 9.28 17.66
C ASP A 176 13.90 8.98 16.48
N VAL A 177 13.15 7.88 16.55
CA VAL A 177 12.21 7.48 15.50
C VAL A 177 10.87 8.20 15.71
N LEU A 178 10.42 8.93 14.69
CA LEU A 178 9.13 9.62 14.69
C LEU A 178 8.01 8.76 14.13
N PHE A 179 8.28 8.03 13.06
CA PHE A 179 7.28 7.30 12.31
C PHE A 179 7.74 5.91 11.87
N VAL A 180 6.82 4.97 11.86
CA VAL A 180 7.00 3.64 11.28
C VAL A 180 6.05 3.46 10.11
N ARG A 181 6.62 3.16 8.93
CA ARG A 181 5.90 2.87 7.69
C ARG A 181 5.59 1.38 7.63
N ILE A 182 4.30 1.05 7.66
CA ILE A 182 3.80 -0.30 7.45
C ILE A 182 3.50 -0.45 5.96
N VAL A 183 4.29 -1.27 5.27
CA VAL A 183 4.26 -1.43 3.81
C VAL A 183 3.65 -2.77 3.41
N TRP A 184 2.85 -2.76 2.35
CA TRP A 184 2.35 -3.98 1.71
C TRP A 184 2.38 -3.82 0.18
N ASN A 185 2.27 -4.94 -0.53
CA ASN A 185 2.13 -4.96 -1.98
C ASN A 185 0.67 -5.24 -2.36
N ASP A 186 0.09 -4.44 -3.24
CA ASP A 186 -1.26 -4.68 -3.77
C ASP A 186 -1.26 -5.66 -4.96
N ALA A 187 -2.46 -6.00 -5.47
CA ALA A 187 -2.60 -6.93 -6.59
C ALA A 187 -2.01 -6.39 -7.92
N SER A 188 -1.85 -5.06 -8.03
CA SER A 188 -1.24 -4.42 -9.20
C SER A 188 0.29 -4.39 -9.15
N GLY A 189 0.89 -4.88 -8.04
CA GLY A 189 2.33 -4.86 -7.81
C GLY A 189 2.85 -3.50 -7.34
N GLN A 190 1.98 -2.61 -6.86
CA GLN A 190 2.38 -1.34 -6.26
C GLN A 190 2.60 -1.51 -4.76
N HIS A 191 3.69 -0.91 -4.29
CA HIS A 191 3.95 -0.78 -2.86
C HIS A 191 3.05 0.31 -2.29
N ARG A 192 2.30 -0.02 -1.25
CA ARG A 192 1.41 0.88 -0.52
C ARG A 192 1.91 1.00 0.91
N CYS A 193 1.61 2.10 1.59
CA CYS A 193 2.04 2.29 2.96
C CYS A 193 0.99 2.97 3.84
N ARG A 194 1.03 2.65 5.13
CA ARG A 194 0.38 3.37 6.23
C ARG A 194 1.47 3.82 7.19
N VAL A 195 1.44 5.08 7.58
CA VAL A 195 2.44 5.64 8.50
C VAL A 195 1.82 5.77 9.89
N VAL A 196 2.51 5.25 10.90
CA VAL A 196 2.06 5.27 12.30
C VAL A 196 3.13 5.97 13.15
N PRO A 197 2.77 6.89 14.06
CA PRO A 197 3.72 7.45 15.01
C PRO A 197 4.42 6.36 15.82
N ALA A 198 5.73 6.47 16.03
CA ALA A 198 6.55 5.41 16.63
C ALA A 198 6.00 4.92 17.98
N GLY A 199 5.65 5.84 18.89
CA GLY A 199 5.06 5.48 20.19
C GLY A 199 3.79 4.61 20.03
N ARG A 200 2.91 4.96 19.09
CA ARG A 200 1.69 4.18 18.82
C ARG A 200 1.97 2.83 18.16
N PHE A 201 3.01 2.78 17.31
CA PHE A 201 3.42 1.56 16.66
C PHE A 201 3.93 0.53 17.68
N TYR A 202 4.89 0.94 18.51
CA TYR A 202 5.52 0.07 19.50
C TYR A 202 4.59 -0.31 20.66
N GLU A 203 3.69 0.58 21.05
CA GLU A 203 2.68 0.29 22.07
C GLU A 203 1.62 -0.70 21.57
N ILE A 204 1.06 -0.47 20.37
CA ILE A 204 -0.16 -1.16 19.91
C ILE A 204 0.00 -1.81 18.53
N ALA A 205 0.38 -1.03 17.52
CA ALA A 205 0.23 -1.48 16.13
C ALA A 205 1.10 -2.68 15.77
N ARG A 206 2.28 -2.86 16.41
CA ARG A 206 3.15 -4.02 16.19
C ARG A 206 2.47 -5.36 16.52
N ASN A 207 1.56 -5.36 17.50
CA ASN A 207 0.92 -6.58 18.01
C ASN A 207 -0.53 -6.75 17.55
N LYS A 208 -1.26 -5.63 17.35
CA LYS A 208 -2.68 -5.67 16.95
C LYS A 208 -2.90 -5.38 15.46
N GLY A 209 -1.85 -4.97 14.75
CA GLY A 209 -1.93 -4.53 13.37
C GLY A 209 -2.71 -3.24 13.17
N VAL A 210 -2.87 -2.88 11.90
CA VAL A 210 -3.62 -1.70 11.46
C VAL A 210 -4.75 -2.12 10.52
N GLY A 211 -5.93 -1.54 10.72
CA GLY A 211 -7.09 -1.79 9.87
C GLY A 211 -6.89 -1.29 8.44
N LEU A 212 -7.28 -2.10 7.45
CA LEU A 212 -7.25 -1.74 6.04
C LEU A 212 -8.49 -2.32 5.34
N THR A 213 -9.12 -1.53 4.47
CA THR A 213 -10.29 -1.98 3.70
C THR A 213 -9.92 -2.96 2.59
N PHE A 214 -10.82 -3.86 2.20
CA PHE A 214 -10.58 -4.81 1.09
C PHE A 214 -10.25 -4.12 -0.24
N ALA A 215 -10.81 -2.93 -0.49
CA ALA A 215 -10.52 -2.12 -1.66
C ALA A 215 -9.03 -1.91 -1.91
N SER A 216 -8.20 -1.92 -0.85
CA SER A 216 -6.75 -1.72 -0.99
C SER A 216 -6.05 -2.73 -1.89
N MET A 217 -6.59 -3.96 -1.99
CA MET A 217 -6.08 -4.98 -2.92
C MET A 217 -6.70 -4.88 -4.30
N GLY A 218 -7.87 -4.24 -4.43
CA GLY A 218 -8.51 -4.00 -5.72
C GLY A 218 -7.93 -2.80 -6.47
N MET A 219 -7.19 -1.91 -5.80
CA MET A 219 -6.66 -0.67 -6.39
C MET A 219 -5.83 -0.94 -7.63
N THR A 220 -6.08 -0.16 -8.69
CA THR A 220 -5.28 -0.26 -9.92
C THR A 220 -4.01 0.59 -9.84
N SER A 221 -3.11 0.37 -10.81
CA SER A 221 -1.88 1.15 -10.97
C SER A 221 -2.07 2.45 -11.76
N PHE A 222 -3.24 2.69 -12.38
CA PHE A 222 -3.47 3.82 -13.28
C PHE A 222 -4.59 4.76 -12.83
N CYS A 223 -5.51 4.31 -11.98
CA CYS A 223 -6.52 5.14 -11.33
C CYS A 223 -6.57 4.86 -9.83
N ASP A 224 -6.96 5.87 -9.05
CA ASP A 224 -7.14 5.75 -7.61
C ASP A 224 -8.52 5.16 -7.29
N GLY A 225 -8.73 3.91 -7.70
CA GLY A 225 -9.96 3.16 -7.46
C GLY A 225 -9.78 1.65 -7.69
N PRO A 226 -10.65 0.83 -7.08
CA PRO A 226 -10.62 -0.61 -7.29
C PRO A 226 -11.05 -0.97 -8.72
N ALA A 227 -10.47 -2.04 -9.29
CA ALA A 227 -10.89 -2.55 -10.58
C ALA A 227 -12.33 -3.10 -10.52
N ASP A 228 -13.10 -2.82 -11.57
CA ASP A 228 -14.47 -3.33 -11.74
C ASP A 228 -14.51 -4.86 -11.72
N GLY A 229 -15.57 -5.42 -11.13
CA GLY A 229 -15.79 -6.88 -11.09
C GLY A 229 -14.92 -7.65 -10.09
N THR A 230 -14.08 -6.98 -9.30
CA THR A 230 -13.22 -7.65 -8.29
C THR A 230 -13.96 -8.02 -7.00
N ASN A 231 -15.12 -7.42 -6.72
CA ASN A 231 -15.82 -7.46 -5.43
C ASN A 231 -14.98 -6.96 -4.22
N LEU A 232 -13.78 -6.42 -4.46
CA LEU A 232 -12.92 -5.80 -3.44
C LEU A 232 -13.33 -4.34 -3.30
N THR A 233 -14.38 -4.11 -2.51
CA THR A 233 -14.97 -2.77 -2.31
C THR A 233 -14.50 -2.13 -0.99
N GLY A 234 -14.99 -0.93 -0.70
CA GLY A 234 -14.75 -0.28 0.59
C GLY A 234 -15.31 -1.05 1.80
N VAL A 235 -16.21 -2.01 1.56
CA VAL A 235 -16.84 -2.83 2.59
C VAL A 235 -15.93 -4.01 2.98
N GLY A 236 -15.71 -4.16 4.28
CA GLY A 236 -14.82 -5.19 4.84
C GLY A 236 -13.48 -4.62 5.29
N GLU A 237 -12.89 -5.25 6.30
CA GLU A 237 -11.63 -4.85 6.90
C GLU A 237 -10.72 -6.08 7.08
N ILE A 238 -9.46 -5.93 6.72
CA ILE A 238 -8.36 -6.81 7.12
C ILE A 238 -7.46 -6.10 8.14
N ARG A 239 -6.64 -6.87 8.83
CA ARG A 239 -5.54 -6.38 9.66
C ARG A 239 -4.23 -6.53 8.91
N LEU A 240 -3.53 -5.40 8.72
CA LEU A 240 -2.12 -5.37 8.36
C LEU A 240 -1.30 -5.69 9.60
N MET A 241 -0.68 -6.87 9.62
CA MET A 241 0.15 -7.36 10.72
C MET A 241 1.63 -7.15 10.40
N PRO A 242 2.33 -6.23 11.10
CA PRO A 242 3.75 -5.99 10.86
C PRO A 242 4.60 -7.24 11.12
N ASP A 243 5.44 -7.60 10.16
CA ASP A 243 6.44 -8.65 10.34
C ASP A 243 7.74 -8.03 10.87
N MET A 244 7.93 -8.11 12.19
CA MET A 244 9.07 -7.49 12.88
C MET A 244 10.44 -8.00 12.41
N SER A 245 10.50 -9.17 11.77
CA SER A 245 11.75 -9.68 11.17
C SER A 245 12.21 -8.84 9.97
N THR A 246 11.30 -8.05 9.39
CA THR A 246 11.59 -7.15 8.27
C THR A 246 11.87 -5.71 8.71
N LEU A 247 11.72 -5.36 9.99
CA LEU A 247 11.87 -3.97 10.44
C LEU A 247 13.25 -3.40 10.06
N LEU A 248 13.25 -2.29 9.31
CA LEU A 248 14.44 -1.61 8.84
C LEU A 248 14.35 -0.11 9.14
N ARG A 249 15.39 0.44 9.77
CA ARG A 249 15.58 1.89 9.86
C ARG A 249 16.01 2.45 8.52
N LEU A 250 15.28 3.44 8.02
CA LEU A 250 15.43 3.92 6.64
C LEU A 250 16.77 4.67 6.47
N PRO A 251 17.68 4.20 5.59
CA PRO A 251 18.96 4.88 5.36
C PRO A 251 18.84 6.32 4.83
N TRP A 252 17.75 6.63 4.13
CA TRP A 252 17.49 7.95 3.55
C TRP A 252 16.60 8.86 4.42
N SER A 253 15.99 8.35 5.49
CA SER A 253 15.21 9.13 6.46
C SER A 253 15.49 8.59 7.86
N THR A 254 16.48 9.18 8.55
CA THR A 254 17.02 8.64 9.79
C THR A 254 16.01 8.59 10.93
N ARG A 255 14.94 9.39 10.89
CA ARG A 255 13.89 9.43 11.91
C ARG A 255 12.69 8.54 11.57
N GLU A 256 12.83 7.65 10.60
CA GLU A 256 11.76 6.77 10.14
C GLU A 256 12.22 5.33 10.00
N GLU A 257 11.29 4.41 10.22
CA GLU A 257 11.48 2.97 10.03
C GLU A 257 10.43 2.43 9.06
N MET A 258 10.71 1.27 8.47
CA MET A 258 9.82 0.58 7.55
C MET A 258 9.76 -0.90 7.90
N VAL A 259 8.54 -1.42 7.94
CA VAL A 259 8.23 -2.83 8.20
C VAL A 259 7.25 -3.33 7.15
N ILE A 260 7.46 -4.54 6.63
CA ILE A 260 6.54 -5.16 5.69
C ILE A 260 5.45 -5.89 6.49
N ALA A 261 4.20 -5.75 6.10
CA ALA A 261 3.07 -6.38 6.76
C ALA A 261 2.50 -7.57 5.99
N ASP A 262 1.96 -8.51 6.75
CA ASP A 262 1.04 -9.53 6.29
C ASP A 262 -0.41 -9.05 6.38
N MET A 263 -1.31 -9.72 5.68
CA MET A 263 -2.73 -9.39 5.68
C MET A 263 -3.53 -10.53 6.32
N GLN A 264 -4.31 -10.20 7.34
CA GLN A 264 -5.14 -11.15 8.06
C GLN A 264 -6.61 -10.75 8.01
N ILE A 265 -7.49 -11.72 7.74
CA ILE A 265 -8.94 -11.50 7.74
C ILE A 265 -9.51 -11.50 9.17
N ARG A 266 -8.93 -12.33 10.03
CA ARG A 266 -9.19 -12.43 11.47
C ARG A 266 -7.85 -12.61 12.20
N PRO A 267 -7.75 -12.30 13.50
CA PRO A 267 -6.50 -12.50 14.23
C PRO A 267 -5.98 -13.93 14.09
N GLY A 268 -4.78 -14.08 13.52
CA GLY A 268 -4.14 -15.37 13.25
C GLY A 268 -4.56 -16.07 11.96
N GLU A 269 -5.53 -15.54 11.21
CA GLU A 269 -6.01 -16.10 9.95
C GLU A 269 -5.60 -15.23 8.77
N ALA A 270 -4.71 -15.76 7.94
CA ALA A 270 -4.25 -15.06 6.75
C ALA A 270 -5.38 -14.89 5.72
N TRP A 271 -5.41 -13.72 5.10
CA TRP A 271 -6.35 -13.44 4.03
C TRP A 271 -5.89 -14.09 2.72
N GLU A 272 -6.83 -14.60 1.91
CA GLU A 272 -6.51 -15.32 0.66
C GLU A 272 -5.79 -14.44 -0.37
N TYR A 273 -6.02 -13.13 -0.34
CA TYR A 273 -5.37 -12.16 -1.24
C TYR A 273 -4.00 -11.71 -0.74
N CYS A 274 -3.50 -12.20 0.41
CA CYS A 274 -2.19 -11.81 0.94
C CYS A 274 -1.04 -12.41 0.09
N PRO A 275 -0.24 -11.62 -0.65
CA PRO A 275 0.79 -12.18 -1.53
C PRO A 275 1.92 -12.87 -0.76
N ARG A 276 2.32 -12.32 0.39
CA ARG A 276 3.37 -12.90 1.24
C ARG A 276 2.95 -14.24 1.83
N TYR A 277 1.69 -14.35 2.27
CA TYR A 277 1.15 -15.62 2.76
C TYR A 277 1.04 -16.67 1.65
N ALA A 278 0.57 -16.28 0.46
CA ALA A 278 0.50 -17.18 -0.69
C ALA A 278 1.89 -17.77 -1.02
N LEU A 279 2.93 -16.95 -1.03
CA LEU A 279 4.31 -17.42 -1.23
C LEU A 279 4.74 -18.39 -0.11
N ARG A 280 4.50 -18.04 1.17
CA ARG A 280 4.85 -18.90 2.30
C ARG A 280 4.14 -20.25 2.26
N LYS A 281 2.87 -20.27 1.85
CA LYS A 281 2.09 -21.50 1.66
C LYS A 281 2.75 -22.43 0.64
N ILE A 282 3.15 -21.91 -0.52
CA ILE A 282 3.83 -22.70 -1.55
C ILE A 282 5.21 -23.18 -1.08
N THR A 283 5.98 -22.33 -0.40
CA THR A 283 7.29 -22.76 0.14
C THR A 283 7.16 -23.83 1.20
N LYS A 284 6.08 -23.80 1.98
CA LYS A 284 5.79 -24.84 2.97
C LYS A 284 5.46 -26.17 2.29
N VAL A 285 4.66 -26.15 1.22
CA VAL A 285 4.38 -27.35 0.41
C VAL A 285 5.67 -27.94 -0.18
N LEU A 286 6.54 -27.11 -0.76
CA LEU A 286 7.83 -27.56 -1.29
C LEU A 286 8.70 -28.26 -0.23
N LEU A 287 8.71 -27.73 0.99
CA LEU A 287 9.47 -28.31 2.09
C LEU A 287 8.82 -29.60 2.63
N ASP A 288 7.52 -29.55 2.94
CA ASP A 288 6.81 -30.63 3.61
C ASP A 288 6.63 -31.87 2.71
N GLU A 289 6.33 -31.66 1.42
CA GLU A 289 6.02 -32.76 0.49
C GLU A 289 7.26 -33.25 -0.28
N PHE A 290 8.18 -32.35 -0.62
CA PHE A 290 9.31 -32.67 -1.50
C PHE A 290 10.68 -32.59 -0.79
N ASN A 291 10.72 -32.07 0.43
CA ASN A 291 11.94 -31.77 1.17
C ASN A 291 12.93 -30.93 0.33
N VAL A 292 12.41 -29.88 -0.31
CA VAL A 292 13.20 -28.92 -1.07
C VAL A 292 12.89 -27.48 -0.64
N THR A 293 13.88 -26.62 -0.72
CA THR A 293 13.73 -25.18 -0.53
C THR A 293 13.98 -24.45 -1.85
N MET A 294 13.29 -23.33 -2.06
CA MET A 294 13.47 -22.50 -3.25
C MET A 294 14.27 -21.25 -2.92
N LYS A 295 15.32 -20.98 -3.70
CA LYS A 295 16.07 -19.72 -3.68
C LYS A 295 15.77 -18.90 -4.93
N ALA A 296 15.67 -17.59 -4.77
CA ALA A 296 15.41 -16.64 -5.84
C ALA A 296 16.39 -15.47 -5.79
N GLY A 297 16.88 -15.03 -6.94
CA GLY A 297 17.65 -13.79 -7.14
C GLY A 297 16.99 -12.93 -8.20
N PHE A 298 17.12 -11.60 -8.08
CA PHE A 298 16.44 -10.64 -8.95
C PHE A 298 17.44 -9.69 -9.60
N GLU A 299 17.41 -9.60 -10.93
CA GLU A 299 18.08 -8.52 -11.67
C GLU A 299 17.02 -7.47 -12.00
N ASN A 300 17.12 -6.28 -11.39
CA ASN A 300 16.12 -5.24 -11.53
C ASN A 300 16.65 -4.09 -12.35
N GLU A 301 16.03 -3.88 -13.50
CA GLU A 301 16.28 -2.73 -14.35
C GLU A 301 15.33 -1.59 -13.97
N PHE A 302 15.86 -0.37 -14.03
CA PHE A 302 15.08 0.85 -13.80
C PHE A 302 15.66 2.02 -14.60
N TYR A 303 14.80 2.99 -14.88
CA TYR A 303 15.20 4.24 -15.51
C TYR A 303 15.28 5.36 -14.49
N LEU A 304 16.36 6.14 -14.55
CA LEU A 304 16.44 7.45 -13.90
C LEU A 304 15.93 8.53 -14.87
N ARG A 305 15.08 9.41 -14.35
CA ARG A 305 14.49 10.54 -15.08
C ARG A 305 14.77 11.83 -14.34
N ARG A 306 15.13 12.86 -15.09
CA ARG A 306 15.29 14.22 -14.56
C ARG A 306 14.12 15.09 -15.00
N LYS A 307 13.78 16.05 -14.15
CA LYS A 307 12.75 17.04 -14.43
C LYS A 307 13.33 18.14 -15.32
N LEU A 308 12.68 18.41 -16.44
CA LEU A 308 12.97 19.54 -17.31
C LEU A 308 11.74 20.45 -17.32
N VAL A 309 11.95 21.72 -16.99
CA VAL A 309 10.90 22.75 -17.10
C VAL A 309 11.21 23.59 -18.33
N SER A 310 10.32 23.56 -19.32
CA SER A 310 10.44 24.34 -20.55
C SER A 310 9.10 25.00 -20.83
N GLU A 311 9.10 26.31 -21.09
CA GLU A 311 7.89 27.08 -21.43
C GLU A 311 6.72 26.89 -20.43
N GLY A 312 7.03 26.75 -19.14
CA GLY A 312 6.03 26.53 -18.08
C GLY A 312 5.48 25.10 -18.00
N HIS A 313 5.90 24.19 -18.89
CA HIS A 313 5.52 22.78 -18.85
C HIS A 313 6.63 21.92 -18.25
N GLU A 314 6.26 21.07 -17.30
CA GLU A 314 7.16 20.09 -16.70
C GLU A 314 7.16 18.79 -17.51
N ARG A 315 8.36 18.31 -17.87
CA ARG A 315 8.55 17.03 -18.56
C ARG A 315 9.62 16.21 -17.86
N TRP A 316 9.40 14.89 -17.79
CA TRP A 316 10.39 13.94 -17.29
C TRP A 316 11.17 13.37 -18.47
N VAL A 317 12.45 13.69 -18.55
CA VAL A 317 13.34 13.25 -19.64
C VAL A 317 14.36 12.23 -19.11
N PRO A 318 14.94 11.37 -19.98
CA PRO A 318 16.05 10.51 -19.60
C PRO A 318 17.15 11.24 -18.82
N TYR A 319 17.73 10.57 -17.84
CA TYR A 319 18.85 11.11 -17.04
C TYR A 319 20.05 11.44 -17.93
N ASP A 320 20.40 10.52 -18.84
CA ASP A 320 21.43 10.68 -19.87
C ASP A 320 20.96 10.05 -21.20
N ASN A 321 21.84 10.08 -22.21
CA ASN A 321 21.63 9.43 -23.52
C ASN A 321 22.81 8.51 -23.90
N SER A 322 23.56 8.02 -22.92
CA SER A 322 24.74 7.20 -23.17
C SER A 322 24.39 5.77 -23.57
N SER A 323 25.36 5.08 -24.19
CA SER A 323 25.22 3.69 -24.62
C SER A 323 25.39 2.69 -23.47
N TYR A 324 25.01 1.44 -23.73
CA TYR A 324 25.20 0.29 -22.84
C TYR A 324 26.61 0.24 -22.21
N CYS A 325 26.65 0.00 -20.89
CA CYS A 325 27.89 -0.09 -20.10
C CYS A 325 28.84 1.12 -20.25
N SER A 326 28.33 2.30 -20.54
CA SER A 326 29.17 3.50 -20.64
C SER A 326 29.74 3.90 -19.28
N THR A 327 31.05 4.14 -19.22
CA THR A 327 31.73 4.67 -18.03
C THR A 327 31.21 6.06 -17.67
N SER A 328 30.94 6.91 -18.67
CA SER A 328 30.42 8.27 -18.43
C SER A 328 29.02 8.27 -17.82
N SER A 329 28.18 7.28 -18.14
CA SER A 329 26.86 7.10 -17.53
C SER A 329 26.98 6.75 -16.06
N PHE A 330 27.86 5.78 -15.76
CA PHE A 330 28.13 5.35 -14.40
C PHE A 330 28.73 6.49 -13.57
N ASP A 331 29.71 7.21 -14.11
CA ASP A 331 30.35 8.34 -13.43
C ASP A 331 29.35 9.47 -13.16
N GLY A 332 28.47 9.77 -14.11
CA GLY A 332 27.38 10.73 -13.92
C GLY A 332 26.44 10.34 -12.78
N ALA A 333 25.96 9.08 -12.79
CA ALA A 333 25.03 8.57 -11.78
C ALA A 333 25.72 8.08 -10.49
N SER A 334 27.05 8.21 -10.38
CA SER A 334 27.87 7.56 -9.34
C SER A 334 27.42 7.92 -7.93
N SER A 335 27.09 9.19 -7.66
CA SER A 335 26.61 9.64 -6.34
C SER A 335 25.32 8.92 -5.91
N ILE A 336 24.39 8.76 -6.85
CA ILE A 336 23.11 8.08 -6.62
C ILE A 336 23.35 6.58 -6.43
N LEU A 337 24.14 5.97 -7.31
CA LEU A 337 24.43 4.54 -7.32
C LEU A 337 25.22 4.11 -6.06
N GLN A 338 26.19 4.92 -5.61
CA GLN A 338 26.92 4.69 -4.37
C GLN A 338 26.01 4.78 -3.13
N GLU A 339 25.09 5.75 -3.10
CA GLU A 339 24.14 5.88 -2.00
C GLU A 339 23.10 4.73 -2.00
N VAL A 340 22.62 4.31 -3.18
CA VAL A 340 21.79 3.10 -3.34
C VAL A 340 22.53 1.87 -2.81
N TYR A 341 23.78 1.66 -3.26
CA TYR A 341 24.60 0.53 -2.82
C TYR A 341 24.83 0.54 -1.30
N SER A 342 25.17 1.70 -0.74
CA SER A 342 25.38 1.86 0.70
C SER A 342 24.09 1.59 1.50
N SER A 343 22.95 2.06 1.00
CA SER A 343 21.64 1.85 1.62
C SER A 343 21.21 0.37 1.56
N LEU A 344 21.44 -0.31 0.43
CA LEU A 344 21.21 -1.74 0.29
C LEU A 344 22.08 -2.54 1.26
N LYS A 345 23.35 -2.15 1.43
CA LYS A 345 24.26 -2.78 2.39
C LYS A 345 23.79 -2.61 3.84
N VAL A 346 23.29 -1.43 4.21
CA VAL A 346 22.69 -1.18 5.54
C VAL A 346 21.43 -2.04 5.74
N ALA A 347 20.64 -2.25 4.69
CA ALA A 347 19.49 -3.15 4.70
C ALA A 347 19.86 -4.65 4.69
N ASN A 348 21.15 -4.99 4.76
CA ASN A 348 21.67 -6.35 4.65
C ASN A 348 21.30 -7.05 3.32
N ILE A 349 21.10 -6.28 2.25
CA ILE A 349 20.80 -6.76 0.91
C ILE A 349 22.10 -6.76 0.11
N VAL A 350 22.56 -7.95 -0.27
CA VAL A 350 23.81 -8.11 -1.02
C VAL A 350 23.54 -7.90 -2.52
N VAL A 351 24.24 -6.93 -3.12
CA VAL A 351 24.28 -6.75 -4.57
C VAL A 351 25.29 -7.73 -5.16
N GLU A 352 24.84 -8.71 -5.93
CA GLU A 352 25.69 -9.76 -6.50
C GLU A 352 25.00 -10.31 -7.75
N GLN A 353 25.64 -10.17 -8.91
CA GLN A 353 25.28 -10.93 -10.11
C GLN A 353 26.10 -12.22 -10.18
N VAL A 354 25.46 -13.27 -10.67
CA VAL A 354 26.09 -14.56 -10.83
C VAL A 354 26.39 -14.77 -12.31
N ARG A 355 27.63 -15.15 -12.66
CA ARG A 355 28.08 -15.35 -14.05
C ARG A 355 27.83 -16.79 -14.52
N ARG A 356 27.43 -16.97 -15.78
CA ARG A 356 27.31 -18.26 -16.51
C ARG A 356 28.62 -19.07 -16.50
N TYR A 357 28.61 -20.27 -15.92
CA TYR A 357 29.61 -21.31 -16.20
C TYR A 357 29.03 -22.31 -17.19
N PHE A 358 29.41 -22.23 -18.46
CA PHE A 358 29.34 -23.37 -19.38
C PHE A 358 30.72 -24.02 -19.38
N THR A 359 30.93 -25.02 -18.53
CA THR A 359 32.13 -25.87 -18.62
C THR A 359 31.88 -26.99 -19.61
N THR A 360 32.26 -26.80 -20.88
CA THR A 360 32.87 -27.88 -21.68
C THR A 360 33.73 -27.27 -22.80
N LYS A 361 34.92 -27.86 -22.95
CA LYS A 361 36.01 -27.50 -23.87
C LYS A 361 35.68 -27.66 -25.37
N LYS A 362 34.41 -27.71 -25.77
CA LYS A 362 33.97 -27.81 -27.17
C LYS A 362 32.66 -27.08 -27.38
N MET A 363 32.73 -25.76 -27.50
CA MET A 363 31.77 -25.03 -28.32
C MET A 363 32.54 -24.22 -29.35
N SER A 364 32.28 -24.51 -30.61
CA SER A 364 32.80 -23.76 -31.75
C SER A 364 32.42 -22.28 -31.63
N LYS A 365 33.28 -21.40 -32.15
CA LYS A 365 33.08 -19.93 -32.21
C LYS A 365 31.69 -19.51 -32.72
N LEU A 366 30.95 -20.40 -33.39
CA LEU A 366 29.61 -20.18 -33.91
C LEU A 366 28.52 -20.06 -32.82
N VAL A 367 28.67 -20.71 -31.66
CA VAL A 367 27.63 -20.70 -30.61
C VAL A 367 27.77 -19.50 -29.67
N MET A 368 28.99 -19.03 -29.45
CA MET A 368 29.22 -17.81 -28.65
C MET A 368 28.75 -16.55 -29.39
N LEU A 369 28.76 -16.58 -30.74
CA LEU A 369 28.15 -15.56 -31.59
C LEU A 369 26.61 -15.65 -31.57
N HIS A 370 26.04 -16.85 -31.60
CA HIS A 370 24.58 -17.04 -31.52
C HIS A 370 23.96 -16.64 -30.17
N ILE A 371 24.66 -16.80 -29.04
CA ILE A 371 24.09 -16.49 -27.71
C ILE A 371 24.11 -14.98 -27.39
N LYS A 372 25.03 -14.20 -27.96
CA LYS A 372 24.97 -12.72 -27.88
C LYS A 372 24.12 -12.12 -29.00
N LEU A 373 24.06 -12.72 -30.19
CA LEU A 373 23.10 -12.29 -31.21
C LEU A 373 21.65 -12.60 -30.83
N PHE A 374 21.36 -13.59 -29.98
CA PHE A 374 19.99 -13.85 -29.49
C PHE A 374 19.43 -12.75 -28.56
N THR A 375 20.27 -11.84 -28.08
CA THR A 375 19.83 -10.63 -27.35
C THR A 375 19.68 -9.41 -28.29
N PHE A 376 20.05 -9.55 -29.57
CA PHE A 376 20.02 -8.44 -30.54
C PHE A 376 19.31 -8.78 -31.88
N LEU A 377 18.89 -10.03 -32.11
CA LEU A 377 18.25 -10.44 -33.35
C LEU A 377 17.14 -11.48 -33.10
N ILE A 378 15.91 -10.98 -32.96
CA ILE A 378 14.71 -11.73 -33.33
C ILE A 378 13.95 -10.82 -34.31
N ILE A 379 14.41 -10.84 -35.55
CA ILE A 379 13.65 -10.48 -36.75
C ILE A 379 13.66 -11.75 -37.61
N CYS A 380 12.46 -12.18 -38.00
CA CYS A 380 12.10 -13.16 -39.03
C CYS A 380 12.58 -14.62 -38.86
N HIS A 381 11.67 -15.53 -38.46
CA HIS A 381 10.93 -16.41 -39.38
C HIS A 381 9.87 -17.22 -38.61
N ASP A 382 8.64 -17.16 -39.13
CA ASP A 382 7.51 -18.09 -39.02
C ASP A 382 7.11 -18.81 -37.71
N LEU A 383 5.78 -18.82 -37.53
CA LEU A 383 4.95 -19.66 -36.66
C LEU A 383 4.84 -19.26 -35.19
N LEU A 384 3.63 -18.75 -34.88
CA LEU A 384 2.77 -19.19 -33.78
C LEU A 384 3.46 -19.68 -32.49
N ILE A 385 3.16 -18.97 -31.39
CA ILE A 385 3.38 -19.38 -30.00
C ILE A 385 4.84 -19.39 -29.62
N ASP A 386 5.43 -18.20 -29.44
CA ASP A 386 6.61 -18.12 -28.61
C ASP A 386 6.90 -16.68 -28.18
N ARG A 387 7.37 -16.54 -26.93
CA ARG A 387 8.01 -15.34 -26.35
C ARG A 387 7.05 -14.24 -25.89
N PHE A 388 7.07 -13.96 -24.59
CA PHE A 388 7.87 -12.87 -24.03
C PHE A 388 7.80 -12.94 -22.50
N PHE A 389 8.68 -13.78 -21.95
CA PHE A 389 9.10 -13.70 -20.57
C PHE A 389 10.57 -14.08 -20.52
N HIS A 390 11.43 -13.22 -19.99
CA HIS A 390 12.78 -13.63 -19.61
C HIS A 390 12.73 -14.15 -18.17
N VAL A 391 12.12 -15.32 -17.98
CA VAL A 391 12.46 -16.19 -16.84
C VAL A 391 13.81 -16.80 -17.24
N TYR A 392 14.91 -16.15 -16.85
CA TYR A 392 16.20 -16.82 -16.86
C TYR A 392 16.31 -17.65 -15.59
N ILE A 393 15.87 -18.90 -15.63
CA ILE A 393 16.28 -19.89 -14.62
C ILE A 393 17.76 -20.19 -14.89
N HIS A 394 18.66 -19.55 -14.15
CA HIS A 394 20.09 -19.84 -14.21
C HIS A 394 20.57 -20.56 -12.95
N PHE A 395 21.23 -21.70 -13.16
CA PHE A 395 21.88 -22.52 -12.13
C PHE A 395 23.35 -22.16 -12.06
N LEU A 396 23.80 -21.55 -10.96
CA LEU A 396 25.08 -20.86 -10.97
C LEU A 396 25.87 -20.98 -9.65
N ALA A 397 27.19 -20.93 -9.79
CA ALA A 397 28.19 -20.86 -8.72
C ALA A 397 29.17 -19.70 -8.97
N GLN A 398 29.53 -18.97 -7.91
CA GLN A 398 30.51 -17.86 -7.75
C GLN A 398 30.08 -16.40 -8.02
N LYS A 399 30.66 -15.48 -7.21
CA LYS A 399 30.17 -14.13 -6.84
C LYS A 399 30.82 -12.99 -7.66
N ILE A 400 30.04 -12.13 -8.33
CA ILE A 400 30.51 -10.85 -8.91
C ILE A 400 29.49 -9.75 -8.53
N TYR A 401 29.91 -8.56 -8.10
CA TYR A 401 28.99 -7.44 -7.80
C TYR A 401 28.59 -6.74 -9.12
N LYS A 402 27.29 -6.56 -9.42
CA LYS A 402 26.85 -5.85 -10.65
C LYS A 402 25.87 -4.71 -10.35
N LEU A 403 26.34 -3.52 -10.72
CA LEU A 403 25.60 -2.28 -10.83
C LEU A 403 26.15 -1.58 -12.08
N HIS A 404 25.36 -1.38 -13.12
CA HIS A 404 25.84 -0.80 -14.37
C HIS A 404 24.75 -0.08 -15.16
N ALA A 405 25.19 0.75 -16.10
CA ALA A 405 24.34 1.33 -17.12
C ALA A 405 23.88 0.26 -18.10
N GLU A 406 22.57 0.20 -18.32
CA GLU A 406 21.92 -0.71 -19.26
C GLU A 406 21.78 -0.06 -20.65
N ALA A 407 21.16 -0.77 -21.58
CA ALA A 407 21.14 -0.37 -22.99
C ALA A 407 20.16 0.79 -23.30
N GLY A 408 19.26 1.15 -22.39
CA GLY A 408 18.32 2.27 -22.52
C GLY A 408 18.85 3.58 -21.96
N LYS A 409 18.30 4.70 -22.42
CA LYS A 409 18.75 6.05 -22.07
C LYS A 409 18.46 6.37 -20.60
N GLY A 410 19.50 6.51 -19.78
CA GLY A 410 19.37 6.62 -18.32
C GLY A 410 18.85 5.35 -17.64
N GLN A 411 19.03 4.17 -18.25
CA GLN A 411 18.67 2.89 -17.65
C GLN A 411 19.83 2.30 -16.86
N PHE A 412 19.52 1.68 -15.72
CA PHE A 412 20.49 1.01 -14.85
C PHE A 412 19.94 -0.32 -14.38
N GLU A 413 20.83 -1.26 -14.06
CA GLU A 413 20.48 -2.55 -13.46
C GLU A 413 21.15 -2.73 -12.10
N VAL A 414 20.39 -3.23 -11.12
CA VAL A 414 20.90 -3.74 -9.83
C VAL A 414 20.59 -5.24 -9.74
N ALA A 415 21.63 -6.07 -9.62
CA ALA A 415 21.49 -7.50 -9.39
C ALA A 415 21.52 -7.83 -7.89
N LEU A 416 20.44 -8.42 -7.37
CA LEU A 416 20.32 -8.85 -5.98
C LEU A 416 20.72 -10.32 -5.85
N LYS A 417 21.56 -10.62 -4.85
CA LYS A 417 21.99 -11.97 -4.54
C LYS A 417 20.80 -12.89 -4.28
N TYR A 418 20.90 -14.13 -4.76
CA TYR A 418 19.90 -15.14 -4.46
C TYR A 418 19.89 -15.52 -2.97
N VAL A 419 18.69 -15.59 -2.40
CA VAL A 419 18.41 -16.04 -1.02
C VAL A 419 17.13 -16.87 -1.04
N LEU A 420 16.66 -17.37 0.12
CA LEU A 420 15.35 -18.03 0.21
C LEU A 420 14.27 -17.13 -0.42
N CYS A 421 13.37 -17.70 -1.23
CA CYS A 421 12.49 -16.90 -2.09
C CYS A 421 11.56 -15.93 -1.32
N THR A 422 11.17 -16.26 -0.09
CA THR A 422 10.42 -15.37 0.81
C THR A 422 11.21 -14.10 1.12
N LEU A 423 12.46 -14.26 1.58
CA LEU A 423 13.38 -13.16 1.83
C LEU A 423 13.77 -12.42 0.54
N ALA A 424 13.88 -13.13 -0.59
CA ALA A 424 14.21 -12.52 -1.87
C ALA A 424 13.10 -11.56 -2.34
N ALA A 425 11.83 -11.93 -2.11
CA ALA A 425 10.68 -11.07 -2.41
C ALA A 425 10.66 -9.82 -1.52
N ASP A 426 10.97 -9.95 -0.23
CA ASP A 426 11.06 -8.81 0.69
C ASP A 426 12.25 -7.89 0.33
N ASN A 427 13.41 -8.48 -0.01
CA ASN A 427 14.58 -7.74 -0.49
C ASN A 427 14.27 -6.95 -1.76
N LEU A 428 13.47 -7.50 -2.67
CA LEU A 428 13.02 -6.80 -3.88
C LEU A 428 12.18 -5.56 -3.54
N ILE A 429 11.28 -5.66 -2.55
CA ILE A 429 10.47 -4.54 -2.08
C ILE A 429 11.37 -3.43 -1.54
N TYR A 430 12.27 -3.77 -0.62
CA TYR A 430 13.23 -2.81 -0.04
C TYR A 430 14.13 -2.19 -1.10
N ALA A 431 14.66 -2.98 -2.03
CA ALA A 431 15.54 -2.47 -3.08
C ALA A 431 14.85 -1.41 -3.95
N ARG A 432 13.60 -1.64 -4.35
CA ARG A 432 12.82 -0.65 -5.12
C ARG A 432 12.50 0.60 -4.31
N GLU A 433 12.17 0.47 -3.03
CA GLU A 433 11.94 1.63 -2.14
C GLU A 433 13.21 2.46 -1.93
N ILE A 434 14.36 1.79 -1.73
CA ILE A 434 15.68 2.43 -1.65
C ILE A 434 15.96 3.21 -2.94
N ILE A 435 15.89 2.55 -4.09
CA ILE A 435 16.21 3.16 -5.40
C ILE A 435 15.30 4.38 -5.65
N LYS A 436 13.99 4.25 -5.43
CA LYS A 436 13.03 5.35 -5.59
C LYS A 436 13.31 6.51 -4.63
N SER A 437 13.64 6.21 -3.38
CA SER A 437 13.83 7.24 -2.36
C SER A 437 15.14 7.99 -2.53
N VAL A 438 16.24 7.27 -2.82
CA VAL A 438 17.52 7.89 -3.13
C VAL A 438 17.40 8.73 -4.42
N ALA A 439 16.78 8.22 -5.48
CA ALA A 439 16.57 9.02 -6.69
C ALA A 439 15.81 10.33 -6.40
N ARG A 440 14.74 10.28 -5.60
CA ARG A 440 13.98 11.48 -5.19
C ARG A 440 14.81 12.47 -4.37
N LYS A 441 15.66 11.97 -3.47
CA LYS A 441 16.60 12.81 -2.68
C LYS A 441 17.55 13.59 -3.60
N HIS A 442 17.93 13.02 -4.74
CA HIS A 442 18.75 13.65 -5.77
C HIS A 442 17.95 14.44 -6.82
N GLY A 443 16.65 14.70 -6.59
CA GLY A 443 15.80 15.47 -7.51
C GLY A 443 15.40 14.72 -8.80
N LEU A 444 15.56 13.39 -8.80
CA LEU A 444 15.20 12.51 -9.92
C LEU A 444 14.00 11.63 -9.57
N ILE A 445 13.46 10.96 -10.59
CA ILE A 445 12.51 9.84 -10.40
C ILE A 445 13.14 8.57 -10.95
N ALA A 446 13.11 7.50 -10.15
CA ALA A 446 13.36 6.15 -10.62
C ALA A 446 12.04 5.47 -11.01
N THR A 447 11.96 4.92 -12.23
CA THR A 447 10.79 4.18 -12.71
C THR A 447 11.17 2.74 -13.08
N PHE A 448 10.31 1.81 -12.66
CA PHE A 448 10.41 0.37 -12.97
C PHE A 448 9.32 -0.04 -13.98
N LEU A 449 8.74 0.93 -14.70
CA LEU A 449 7.78 0.64 -15.76
C LEU A 449 8.46 -0.22 -16.83
N PRO A 450 7.80 -1.28 -17.33
CA PRO A 450 8.40 -2.15 -18.35
C PRO A 450 8.79 -1.42 -19.64
N LYS A 451 8.09 -0.34 -19.99
CA LYS A 451 8.35 0.44 -21.21
C LYS A 451 8.01 1.91 -20.95
N PRO A 452 8.93 2.72 -20.41
CA PRO A 452 8.65 4.13 -20.14
C PRO A 452 8.60 4.97 -21.42
N ASP A 453 9.44 4.67 -22.41
CA ASP A 453 9.41 5.28 -23.74
C ASP A 453 9.12 4.23 -24.81
N LEU A 454 8.27 4.59 -25.79
CA LEU A 454 7.92 3.68 -26.89
C LEU A 454 9.11 3.35 -27.79
N ASN A 455 10.02 4.31 -27.97
CA ASN A 455 11.13 4.26 -28.92
C ASN A 455 12.47 3.85 -28.26
N ASP A 456 12.45 3.47 -26.99
CA ASP A 456 13.65 3.01 -26.26
C ASP A 456 13.43 1.58 -25.76
N ILE A 457 14.45 0.90 -25.23
CA ILE A 457 14.32 -0.49 -24.78
C ILE A 457 13.45 -0.64 -23.52
N GLY A 458 12.94 -1.84 -23.29
CA GLY A 458 12.14 -2.14 -22.10
C GLY A 458 13.00 -2.30 -20.84
N SER A 459 12.35 -2.30 -19.68
CA SER A 459 12.94 -2.71 -18.41
C SER A 459 12.42 -4.07 -17.94
N GLY A 460 13.36 -4.98 -17.71
CA GLY A 460 13.16 -6.31 -17.16
C GLY A 460 13.23 -6.39 -15.63
N SER A 461 12.72 -7.50 -15.12
CA SER A 461 13.02 -7.98 -13.76
C SER A 461 13.27 -9.47 -13.88
N HIS A 462 14.50 -9.86 -14.20
CA HIS A 462 14.83 -11.27 -14.39
C HIS A 462 14.85 -11.96 -13.03
N VAL A 463 14.23 -13.15 -12.97
CA VAL A 463 14.15 -13.96 -11.76
C VAL A 463 14.93 -15.24 -11.98
N HIS A 464 15.98 -15.42 -11.17
CA HIS A 464 16.82 -16.60 -11.16
C HIS A 464 16.33 -17.54 -10.05
N LEU A 465 15.81 -18.71 -10.41
CA LEU A 465 15.24 -19.67 -9.46
C LEU A 465 16.12 -20.92 -9.33
N SER A 466 16.23 -21.45 -8.12
CA SER A 466 16.88 -22.73 -7.86
C SER A 466 16.19 -23.51 -6.74
N LEU A 467 16.12 -24.83 -6.88
CA LEU A 467 15.65 -25.75 -5.84
C LEU A 467 16.84 -26.40 -5.13
N TRP A 468 16.73 -26.55 -3.82
CA TRP A 468 17.82 -27.01 -2.96
C TRP A 468 17.34 -28.11 -2.02
N LYS A 469 18.10 -29.20 -1.93
CA LYS A 469 17.88 -30.30 -1.00
C LYS A 469 19.20 -30.63 -0.31
N ASN A 470 19.21 -30.65 1.03
CA ASN A 470 20.42 -30.87 1.83
C ASN A 470 21.59 -29.97 1.39
N ASP A 471 21.32 -28.68 1.18
CA ASP A 471 22.27 -27.68 0.67
C ASP A 471 22.93 -27.98 -0.69
N GLN A 472 22.32 -28.86 -1.49
CA GLN A 472 22.71 -29.10 -2.88
C GLN A 472 21.63 -28.60 -3.84
N ASN A 473 22.07 -27.90 -4.89
CA ASN A 473 21.17 -27.45 -5.95
C ASN A 473 20.73 -28.64 -6.81
N VAL A 474 19.45 -28.99 -6.75
CA VAL A 474 18.91 -30.19 -7.42
C VAL A 474 18.78 -30.01 -8.92
N PHE A 475 18.94 -28.79 -9.43
CA PHE A 475 18.87 -28.52 -10.86
C PHE A 475 20.19 -28.77 -11.61
N MET A 476 21.30 -28.94 -10.89
CA MET A 476 22.59 -29.23 -11.51
C MET A 476 22.65 -30.69 -11.98
N GLY A 477 22.99 -30.92 -13.25
CA GLY A 477 23.25 -32.26 -13.76
C GLY A 477 24.53 -32.85 -13.14
N SER A 478 24.51 -34.14 -12.78
CA SER A 478 25.67 -34.82 -12.16
C SER A 478 26.66 -35.42 -13.17
N ASN A 479 26.30 -35.51 -14.46
CA ASN A 479 27.05 -36.27 -15.47
C ASN A 479 27.40 -35.42 -16.71
N GLU A 480 28.49 -35.80 -17.39
CA GLU A 480 28.95 -35.21 -18.66
C GLU A 480 27.94 -35.31 -19.82
N TYR A 481 26.83 -36.05 -19.63
CA TYR A 481 25.79 -36.30 -20.63
C TYR A 481 24.51 -35.46 -20.47
N SER A 482 24.42 -34.57 -19.47
CA SER A 482 23.30 -33.62 -19.43
C SER A 482 23.43 -32.63 -20.59
N HIS A 483 22.47 -32.62 -21.52
CA HIS A 483 22.54 -31.87 -22.77
C HIS A 483 22.79 -30.36 -22.57
N TYR A 484 22.36 -29.80 -21.43
CA TYR A 484 22.54 -28.39 -21.06
C TYR A 484 23.16 -28.16 -19.67
N GLY A 485 23.78 -29.17 -19.04
CA GLY A 485 24.27 -29.05 -17.66
C GLY A 485 23.18 -29.11 -16.58
N MET A 486 21.96 -29.51 -16.95
CA MET A 486 20.76 -29.52 -16.12
C MET A 486 20.37 -30.95 -15.72
N SER A 487 19.84 -31.14 -14.53
CA SER A 487 19.27 -32.42 -14.08
C SER A 487 17.90 -32.68 -14.70
N ASN A 488 17.41 -33.92 -14.65
CA ASN A 488 16.04 -34.26 -15.04
C ASN A 488 15.00 -33.44 -14.24
N VAL A 489 15.26 -33.17 -12.95
CA VAL A 489 14.39 -32.31 -12.13
C VAL A 489 14.35 -30.87 -12.65
N GLY A 490 15.51 -30.33 -13.08
CA GLY A 490 15.57 -29.02 -13.70
C GLY A 490 14.82 -28.95 -15.04
N GLU A 491 14.96 -29.99 -15.87
CA GLU A 491 14.24 -30.10 -17.14
C GLU A 491 12.72 -30.16 -16.93
N GLN A 492 12.25 -30.96 -15.97
CA GLN A 492 10.83 -31.06 -15.63
C GLN A 492 10.29 -29.75 -15.04
N PHE A 493 11.04 -29.08 -14.18
CA PHE A 493 10.66 -27.77 -13.66
C PHE A 493 10.50 -26.75 -14.79
N LEU A 494 11.49 -26.69 -15.69
CA LEU A 494 11.46 -25.79 -16.84
C LEU A 494 10.29 -26.11 -17.79
N ALA A 495 10.02 -27.38 -18.05
CA ALA A 495 8.87 -27.82 -18.84
C ALA A 495 7.55 -27.37 -18.20
N GLY A 496 7.42 -27.48 -16.88
CA GLY A 496 6.25 -26.98 -16.14
C GLY A 496 6.08 -25.46 -16.27
N VAL A 497 7.18 -24.69 -16.19
CA VAL A 497 7.16 -23.23 -16.40
C VAL A 497 6.68 -22.89 -17.81
N TYR A 498 7.16 -23.60 -18.85
CA TYR A 498 6.70 -23.38 -20.23
C TYR A 498 5.23 -23.77 -20.40
N HIS A 499 4.80 -24.90 -19.83
CA HIS A 499 3.42 -25.37 -19.91
C HIS A 499 2.44 -24.37 -19.27
N HIS A 500 2.81 -23.78 -18.14
CA HIS A 500 1.99 -22.79 -17.43
C HIS A 500 2.30 -21.34 -17.79
N LEU A 501 3.09 -21.08 -18.83
CA LEU A 501 3.50 -19.72 -19.19
C LEU A 501 2.32 -18.75 -19.36
N PRO A 502 1.20 -19.11 -20.03
CA PRO A 502 0.05 -18.21 -20.16
C PRO A 502 -0.57 -17.77 -18.82
N SER A 503 -0.65 -18.66 -17.83
CA SER A 503 -1.19 -18.32 -16.52
C SER A 503 -0.17 -17.56 -15.66
N ILE A 504 1.12 -17.89 -15.77
CA ILE A 504 2.21 -17.16 -15.11
C ILE A 504 2.23 -15.70 -15.57
N LEU A 505 2.04 -15.45 -16.87
CA LEU A 505 2.02 -14.09 -17.44
C LEU A 505 0.95 -13.19 -16.81
N ALA A 506 -0.17 -13.73 -16.34
CA ALA A 506 -1.19 -12.94 -15.65
C ALA A 506 -0.65 -12.29 -14.36
N PHE A 507 0.28 -12.93 -13.67
CA PHE A 507 0.86 -12.45 -12.41
C PHE A 507 2.18 -11.71 -12.60
N THR A 508 2.97 -12.15 -13.57
CA THR A 508 4.32 -11.64 -13.79
C THR A 508 4.37 -10.53 -14.85
N ALA A 509 3.30 -10.39 -15.63
CA ALA A 509 3.09 -9.32 -16.60
C ALA A 509 1.71 -8.62 -16.50
N PRO A 510 1.27 -8.18 -15.31
CA PRO A 510 -0.12 -7.75 -15.09
C PRO A 510 -0.47 -6.39 -15.72
N HIS A 511 0.52 -5.61 -16.15
CA HIS A 511 0.32 -4.24 -16.62
C HIS A 511 0.20 -4.18 -18.16
N PRO A 512 -0.81 -3.50 -18.74
CA PRO A 512 -0.95 -3.38 -20.21
C PRO A 512 0.29 -2.79 -20.90
N ASN A 513 1.01 -1.88 -20.23
CA ASN A 513 2.31 -1.35 -20.69
C ASN A 513 3.37 -2.45 -20.95
N ARG A 514 3.25 -3.61 -20.31
CA ARG A 514 4.16 -4.74 -20.54
C ARG A 514 3.93 -5.39 -21.90
N ILE A 515 2.70 -5.42 -22.42
CA ILE A 515 2.41 -5.88 -23.79
C ILE A 515 3.22 -5.05 -24.81
N LYS A 516 3.43 -3.74 -24.55
CA LYS A 516 4.26 -2.87 -25.39
C LYS A 516 5.75 -3.20 -25.29
N SER A 517 6.22 -3.67 -24.13
CA SER A 517 7.58 -4.20 -23.97
C SER A 517 7.77 -5.56 -24.62
N CYS A 518 6.70 -6.34 -24.73
CA CYS A 518 6.64 -7.66 -25.38
C CYS A 518 6.30 -7.58 -26.87
N ARG A 519 6.22 -6.38 -27.47
CA ARG A 519 6.09 -6.26 -28.93
C ARG A 519 7.41 -6.66 -29.57
N LEU A 520 7.34 -7.47 -30.63
CA LEU A 520 8.44 -7.59 -31.60
C LEU A 520 8.85 -6.18 -32.06
N CYS A 521 10.13 -5.85 -31.96
CA CYS A 521 10.71 -4.68 -32.60
C CYS A 521 10.63 -4.85 -34.12
N TYR A 522 9.48 -4.55 -34.71
CA TYR A 522 9.35 -4.24 -36.13
C TYR A 522 9.08 -2.75 -36.25
N GLN A 523 10.14 -1.95 -36.22
CA GLN A 523 10.21 -0.68 -36.92
C GLN A 523 11.68 -0.23 -36.96
N THR A 524 12.13 0.00 -38.20
CA THR A 524 13.46 0.34 -38.74
C THR A 524 14.52 -0.73 -38.71
#